data_AF-A0AAV7MA06-F1
#
_entry.id   AF-A0AAV7MA06-F1
#
_cell.length_a   1.000
_cell.length_b   1.000
_cell.length_c   1.000
_cell.angle_alpha   90.00
_cell.angle_beta   90.00
_cell.angle_gamma   90.00
#
_symmetry.space_group_name_H-M   'P 1'
#
loop_
_entity.id
_entity.type
_entity.pdbx_description
1 polymer ?
#
loop_
_entity_poly.entity_id
_entity_poly.type
_entity_poly.pdbx_seq_one_letter_code
_entity_poly.pdbx_strand_id
1 'polypeptide(L)'
;MVVPQSHKKDASISDLFMKVSGKGTAQTNDNAQPAQSSTISDSIISTDDTEPVTRTFLESLFGALRTDIATLKQVLAKDMNKLGDRVDTLDHSGEELAAHQREILELQDRNTDLRSQVEDLENRSRRADIRIKGVLLQATGGNLEENTSRLFHHIAQDLAPHKIVIERVHRAG
;
A
#
# COMPACT_ATOMS: atom_id res chain seq x y z
N MET A 1 -13.42 27.06 -22.50
CA MET A 1 -12.88 25.69 -22.66
C MET A 1 -12.81 25.11 -21.26
N VAL A 2 -13.82 24.31 -20.89
CA VAL A 2 -14.11 23.91 -19.50
C VAL A 2 -13.48 22.55 -19.25
N VAL A 3 -12.57 22.47 -18.29
CA VAL A 3 -11.94 21.22 -17.84
C VAL A 3 -12.88 20.56 -16.82
N PRO A 4 -13.27 19.28 -16.96
CA PRO A 4 -14.13 18.63 -16.00
C PRO A 4 -13.32 18.21 -14.76
N GLN A 5 -13.76 18.64 -13.58
CA GLN A 5 -13.25 18.14 -12.30
C GLN A 5 -13.72 16.70 -12.08
N SER A 6 -12.76 15.78 -12.05
CA SER A 6 -12.94 14.39 -11.64
C SER A 6 -13.05 14.33 -10.12
N HIS A 7 -14.27 14.26 -9.59
CA HIS A 7 -14.51 13.84 -8.21
C HIS A 7 -14.18 12.34 -8.08
N LYS A 8 -12.95 12.03 -7.65
CA LYS A 8 -12.68 10.73 -7.04
C LYS A 8 -13.19 10.80 -5.61
N LYS A 9 -14.28 10.07 -5.34
CA LYS A 9 -14.76 9.79 -4.00
C LYS A 9 -13.70 8.90 -3.34
N ASP A 10 -13.02 9.42 -2.34
CA ASP A 10 -12.23 8.63 -1.42
C ASP A 10 -13.16 7.66 -0.70
N ALA A 11 -13.12 6.39 -1.11
CA ALA A 11 -13.67 5.31 -0.32
C ALA A 11 -12.77 5.19 0.92
N SER A 12 -13.25 5.75 2.03
CA SER A 12 -12.66 5.62 3.35
C SER A 12 -12.44 4.13 3.67
N ILE A 13 -11.20 3.76 3.98
CA ILE A 13 -10.81 2.40 4.41
C ILE A 13 -11.61 1.94 5.66
N SER A 14 -12.23 2.90 6.35
CA SER A 14 -13.16 2.69 7.46
C SER A 14 -14.43 1.90 7.10
N ASP A 15 -14.86 1.90 5.83
CA ASP A 15 -16.13 1.26 5.43
C ASP A 15 -16.01 -0.24 5.12
N LEU A 16 -14.80 -0.80 5.10
CA LEU A 16 -14.59 -2.22 4.76
C LEU A 16 -14.62 -3.17 5.97
N PHE A 17 -14.65 -2.65 7.20
CA PHE A 17 -14.50 -3.46 8.43
C PHE A 17 -15.75 -3.57 9.33
N MET A 18 -16.93 -3.20 8.86
CA MET A 18 -18.18 -3.28 9.65
C MET A 18 -19.29 -4.07 8.94
N LYS A 19 -18.99 -5.29 8.47
CA LYS A 19 -20.05 -6.18 7.96
C LYS A 19 -19.84 -7.67 8.27
N VAL A 20 -19.50 -7.98 9.51
CA VAL A 20 -19.76 -9.31 10.10
C VAL A 20 -20.25 -9.11 11.54
N SER A 21 -21.53 -8.75 11.68
CA SER A 21 -22.23 -8.88 12.97
C SER A 21 -23.65 -9.37 12.70
N GLY A 22 -24.03 -10.40 13.46
CA GLY A 22 -25.03 -11.38 13.10
C GLY A 22 -26.48 -10.92 13.14
N LYS A 23 -27.30 -11.66 12.39
CA LYS A 23 -28.74 -11.77 12.61
C LYS A 23 -29.17 -13.22 12.33
N GLY A 24 -29.16 -14.04 13.37
CA GLY A 24 -29.93 -15.28 13.40
C GLY A 24 -31.31 -14.98 13.95
N THR A 25 -32.29 -14.78 13.07
CA THR A 25 -33.70 -14.71 13.45
C THR A 25 -34.24 -16.12 13.65
N ALA A 26 -34.70 -16.38 14.87
CA ALA A 26 -35.57 -17.51 15.18
C ALA A 26 -36.84 -17.44 14.32
N GLN A 27 -37.17 -18.54 13.66
CA GLN A 27 -38.50 -18.76 13.13
C GLN A 27 -38.90 -20.20 13.42
N THR A 28 -39.84 -20.30 14.36
CA THR A 28 -40.64 -21.44 14.77
C THR A 28 -41.43 -22.00 13.59
N ASN A 29 -41.44 -23.32 13.45
CA ASN A 29 -42.50 -24.01 12.73
C ASN A 29 -43.06 -25.11 13.63
N ASP A 30 -44.31 -24.90 14.06
CA ASP A 30 -45.17 -25.88 14.68
C ASP A 30 -45.42 -27.03 13.71
N ASN A 31 -45.24 -28.27 14.19
CA ASN A 31 -46.16 -29.33 13.80
C ASN A 31 -46.33 -30.30 14.98
N ALA A 32 -47.54 -30.31 15.50
CA ALA A 32 -47.96 -31.20 16.57
C ALA A 32 -48.19 -32.63 16.03
N GLN A 33 -48.05 -33.59 16.97
CA GLN A 33 -48.75 -34.88 17.07
C GLN A 33 -47.98 -36.15 16.63
N PRO A 34 -48.19 -37.32 17.28
CA PRO A 34 -48.49 -37.60 18.69
C PRO A 34 -47.34 -38.35 19.38
N ALA A 35 -47.41 -38.39 20.72
CA ALA A 35 -46.67 -39.35 21.52
C ALA A 35 -47.01 -40.79 21.09
N GLN A 36 -46.13 -41.43 20.33
CA GLN A 36 -46.12 -42.89 20.24
C GLN A 36 -45.46 -43.42 21.50
N SER A 37 -46.32 -43.71 22.49
CA SER A 37 -46.04 -44.68 23.53
C SER A 37 -45.76 -46.02 22.85
N SER A 38 -44.51 -46.29 22.50
CA SER A 38 -44.07 -47.66 22.30
C SER A 38 -44.00 -48.29 23.69
N THR A 39 -45.09 -48.94 24.08
CA THR A 39 -45.04 -50.08 25.00
C THR A 39 -43.86 -50.94 24.58
N ILE A 40 -42.78 -50.88 25.36
CA ILE A 40 -41.72 -51.88 25.33
C ILE A 40 -42.38 -53.11 25.92
N SER A 41 -43.04 -53.90 25.06
CA SER A 41 -43.48 -55.23 25.42
C SER A 41 -42.26 -55.99 25.87
N ASP A 42 -42.34 -56.52 27.10
CA ASP A 42 -41.45 -57.50 27.69
C ASP A 42 -41.14 -58.62 26.69
N SER A 43 -40.06 -58.43 25.93
CA SER A 43 -39.35 -59.51 25.26
C SER A 43 -38.32 -59.99 26.26
N ILE A 44 -38.68 -61.05 26.96
CA ILE A 44 -37.80 -61.89 27.77
C ILE A 44 -36.58 -62.25 26.90
N ILE A 45 -35.50 -61.47 27.01
CA ILE A 45 -34.17 -61.87 26.60
C ILE A 45 -33.41 -62.10 27.90
N SER A 46 -33.12 -63.37 28.15
CA SER A 46 -32.22 -63.87 29.18
C SER A 46 -31.02 -62.93 29.34
N THR A 47 -31.03 -62.13 30.41
CA THR A 47 -29.93 -61.24 30.81
C THR A 47 -28.93 -62.06 31.62
N ASP A 48 -27.97 -62.66 30.93
CA ASP A 48 -26.70 -63.07 31.55
C ASP A 48 -25.50 -62.75 30.63
N ASP A 49 -25.72 -62.57 29.32
CA ASP A 49 -24.65 -62.37 28.33
C ASP A 49 -24.63 -61.00 27.60
N THR A 50 -25.56 -60.07 27.87
CA THR A 50 -25.66 -58.78 27.14
C THR A 50 -24.95 -57.58 27.80
N GLU A 51 -24.76 -57.61 29.12
CA GLU A 51 -23.93 -56.69 29.90
C GLU A 51 -22.49 -56.49 29.35
N PRO A 52 -21.75 -57.54 28.96
CA PRO A 52 -20.37 -57.36 28.48
C PRO A 52 -20.31 -56.62 27.14
N VAL A 53 -21.32 -56.78 26.27
CA VAL A 53 -21.35 -56.20 24.92
C VAL A 53 -21.67 -54.70 24.95
N THR A 54 -22.64 -54.28 25.76
CA THR A 54 -22.96 -52.85 25.93
C THR A 54 -21.84 -52.10 26.63
N ARG A 55 -21.16 -52.73 27.60
CA ARG A 55 -20.01 -52.16 28.31
C ARG A 55 -18.79 -51.98 27.40
N THR A 56 -18.45 -52.99 26.59
CA THR A 56 -17.34 -52.87 25.62
C THR A 56 -17.62 -51.82 24.55
N PHE A 57 -18.87 -51.70 24.08
CA PHE A 57 -19.25 -50.63 23.14
C PHE A 57 -19.08 -49.24 23.75
N LEU A 58 -19.57 -49.01 24.98
CA LEU A 58 -19.42 -47.73 25.66
C LEU A 58 -17.96 -47.38 25.95
N GLU A 59 -17.15 -48.34 26.40
CA GLU A 59 -15.72 -48.11 26.62
C GLU A 59 -14.97 -47.78 25.33
N SER A 60 -15.31 -48.44 24.22
CA SER A 60 -14.77 -48.11 22.90
C SER A 60 -15.14 -46.68 22.49
N LEU A 61 -16.40 -46.28 22.68
CA LEU A 61 -16.89 -44.94 22.34
C LEU A 61 -16.24 -43.85 23.22
N PHE A 62 -16.13 -44.07 24.53
CA PHE A 62 -15.42 -43.16 25.43
C PHE A 62 -13.91 -43.13 25.13
N GLY A 63 -13.32 -44.26 24.74
CA GLY A 63 -11.96 -44.33 24.24
C GLY A 63 -11.76 -43.43 23.03
N ALA A 64 -12.58 -43.61 21.99
CA ALA A 64 -12.57 -42.80 20.78
C ALA A 64 -12.70 -41.30 21.09
N LEU A 65 -13.71 -40.90 21.87
CA LEU A 65 -13.92 -39.51 22.29
C LEU A 65 -12.73 -38.92 23.05
N ARG A 66 -12.08 -39.70 23.93
CA ARG A 66 -10.86 -39.24 24.63
C ARG A 66 -9.72 -38.98 23.64
N THR A 67 -9.55 -39.85 22.65
CA THR A 67 -8.57 -39.64 21.58
C THR A 67 -8.87 -38.39 20.78
N ASP A 68 -10.12 -38.17 20.37
CA ASP A 68 -10.53 -36.98 19.60
C ASP A 68 -10.33 -35.68 20.40
N ILE A 69 -10.62 -35.70 21.70
CA ILE A 69 -10.34 -34.55 22.57
C ILE A 69 -8.84 -34.30 22.67
N ALA A 70 -8.02 -35.35 22.78
CA ALA A 70 -6.57 -35.22 22.86
C ALA A 70 -5.98 -34.68 21.54
N THR A 71 -6.44 -35.16 20.39
CA THR A 71 -6.00 -34.69 19.09
C THR A 71 -6.42 -33.23 18.86
N LEU A 72 -7.66 -32.86 19.21
CA LEU A 72 -8.14 -31.49 19.10
C LEU A 72 -7.31 -30.52 19.95
N LYS A 73 -6.97 -30.91 21.19
CA LYS A 73 -6.09 -30.13 22.06
C LYS A 73 -4.71 -29.92 21.44
N GLN A 74 -4.15 -30.96 20.83
CA GLN A 74 -2.84 -30.88 20.18
C GLN A 74 -2.87 -29.96 18.95
N VAL A 75 -3.91 -30.08 18.12
CA VAL A 75 -4.09 -29.20 16.96
C VAL A 75 -4.25 -27.75 17.40
N LEU A 76 -5.09 -27.50 18.40
CA LEU A 76 -5.30 -26.16 18.94
C LEU A 76 -4.01 -25.55 19.49
N ALA A 77 -3.23 -26.32 20.26
CA ALA A 77 -1.95 -25.83 20.78
C ALA A 77 -0.96 -25.51 19.64
N LYS A 78 -0.92 -26.34 18.60
CA LYS A 78 -0.07 -26.10 17.43
C LYS A 78 -0.49 -24.84 16.67
N ASP A 79 -1.78 -24.62 16.51
CA ASP A 79 -2.29 -23.46 15.79
C ASP A 79 -2.12 -22.18 16.60
N MET A 80 -2.23 -22.24 17.94
CA MET A 80 -1.90 -21.11 18.81
C MET A 80 -0.43 -20.71 18.71
N ASN A 81 0.49 -21.68 18.71
CA ASN A 81 1.93 -21.39 18.56
C ASN A 81 2.22 -20.74 17.20
N LYS A 82 1.68 -21.29 16.12
CA LYS A 82 1.82 -20.70 14.77
C LYS A 82 1.22 -19.30 14.68
N LEU A 83 0.11 -19.05 15.38
CA LEU A 83 -0.49 -17.73 15.41
C LEU A 83 0.42 -16.74 16.15
N GLY A 84 1.04 -17.17 17.25
CA GLY A 84 2.07 -16.41 17.96
C GLY A 84 3.22 -16.02 17.03
N ASP A 85 3.84 -17.00 16.36
CA ASP A 85 4.95 -16.76 15.43
C ASP A 85 4.58 -15.74 14.32
N ARG A 86 3.34 -15.83 13.83
CA ARG A 86 2.81 -14.91 12.79
C ARG A 86 2.59 -13.51 13.33
N VAL A 87 2.13 -13.36 14.57
CA VAL A 87 1.97 -12.06 15.23
C VAL A 87 3.34 -11.41 15.43
N ASP A 88 4.32 -12.16 15.95
CA ASP A 88 5.68 -11.66 16.14
C ASP A 88 6.31 -11.20 14.82
N THR A 89 6.11 -11.98 13.74
CA THR A 89 6.57 -11.60 12.41
C THR A 89 5.88 -10.33 11.90
N LEU A 90 4.57 -10.20 12.14
CA LEU A 90 3.82 -9.00 11.75
C LEU A 90 4.28 -7.77 12.51
N ASP A 91 4.48 -7.87 13.82
CA ASP A 91 4.96 -6.77 14.65
C ASP A 91 6.35 -6.30 14.19
N HIS A 92 7.27 -7.24 13.95
CA HIS A 92 8.59 -6.92 13.41
C HIS A 92 8.51 -6.24 12.04
N SER A 93 7.70 -6.79 11.12
CA SER A 93 7.51 -6.18 9.79
C SER A 93 6.88 -4.78 9.85
N GLY A 94 6.02 -4.53 10.86
CA GLY A 94 5.42 -3.22 11.10
C GLY A 94 6.45 -2.18 11.54
N GLU A 95 7.40 -2.57 12.40
CA GLU A 95 8.51 -1.72 12.82
C GLU A 95 9.45 -1.37 11.65
N GLU A 96 9.81 -2.36 10.82
CA GLU A 96 10.63 -2.15 9.62
C GLU A 96 9.94 -1.23 8.62
N LEU A 97 8.65 -1.43 8.37
CA LEU A 97 7.87 -0.59 7.46
C LEU A 97 7.79 0.85 7.95
N ALA A 98 7.64 1.05 9.27
CA ALA A 98 7.67 2.38 9.87
C ALA A 98 9.06 3.03 9.74
N ALA A 99 10.15 2.27 9.86
CA ALA A 99 11.50 2.76 9.65
C ALA A 99 11.73 3.20 8.20
N HIS A 100 11.38 2.35 7.23
CA HIS A 100 11.48 2.68 5.81
C HIS A 100 10.62 3.89 5.42
N GLN A 101 9.43 4.03 6.01
CA GLN A 101 8.57 5.19 5.76
C GLN A 101 9.25 6.50 6.20
N ARG A 102 9.98 6.51 7.33
CA ARG A 102 10.74 7.68 7.77
C ARG A 102 11.90 7.98 6.81
N GLU A 103 12.65 6.96 6.43
CA GLU A 103 13.77 7.10 5.49
C GLU A 103 13.32 7.66 4.13
N ILE A 104 12.19 7.19 3.61
CA ILE A 104 11.61 7.71 2.36
C ILE A 104 11.30 9.20 2.47
N LEU A 105 10.71 9.64 3.58
CA LEU A 105 10.40 11.05 3.80
C LEU A 105 11.67 11.92 3.87
N GLU A 106 12.68 11.46 4.61
CA GLU A 106 13.98 12.16 4.69
C GLU A 106 14.66 12.26 3.32
N LEU A 107 14.61 11.20 2.51
CA LEU A 107 15.14 11.20 1.15
C LEU A 107 14.36 12.14 0.22
N GLN A 108 13.03 12.23 0.38
CA GLN A 108 12.19 13.15 -0.39
C GLN A 108 12.50 14.62 -0.07
N ASP A 109 12.66 14.95 1.22
CA ASP A 109 13.04 16.28 1.67
C ASP A 109 14.41 16.66 1.10
N ARG A 110 15.39 15.77 1.24
CA ARG A 110 16.74 15.98 0.69
C ARG A 110 16.75 16.13 -0.82
N ASN A 111 15.91 15.39 -1.54
CA ASN A 111 15.79 15.54 -2.99
C ASN A 111 15.21 16.90 -3.36
N THR A 112 14.25 17.40 -2.59
CA THR A 112 13.63 18.71 -2.78
C THR A 112 14.65 19.82 -2.57
N ASP A 113 15.45 19.74 -1.50
CA ASP A 113 16.52 20.70 -1.22
C ASP A 113 17.58 20.71 -2.32
N LEU A 114 18.04 19.53 -2.75
CA LEU A 114 19.02 19.42 -3.83
C LEU A 114 18.49 20.00 -5.14
N ARG A 115 17.22 19.77 -5.47
CA ARG A 115 16.60 20.37 -6.66
C ARG A 115 16.57 21.90 -6.57
N SER A 116 16.23 22.45 -5.41
CA SER A 116 16.26 23.90 -5.19
C SER A 116 17.66 24.47 -5.34
N GLN A 117 18.69 23.78 -4.83
CA GLN A 117 20.09 24.19 -4.99
C GLN A 117 20.54 24.13 -6.46
N VAL A 118 20.16 23.08 -7.19
CA VAL A 118 20.46 22.98 -8.63
C VAL A 118 19.78 24.13 -9.38
N GLU A 119 18.52 24.43 -9.09
CA GLU A 119 17.81 25.55 -9.70
C GLU A 119 18.49 26.90 -9.41
N ASP A 120 18.92 27.15 -8.16
CA ASP A 120 19.67 28.36 -7.81
C ASP A 120 20.99 28.44 -8.58
N LEU A 121 21.76 27.34 -8.63
CA LEU A 121 23.03 27.29 -9.36
C LEU A 121 22.84 27.50 -10.86
N GLU A 122 21.83 26.89 -11.47
CA GLU A 122 21.50 27.11 -12.87
C GLU A 122 21.11 28.57 -13.14
N ASN A 123 20.28 29.16 -12.28
CA ASN A 123 19.88 30.56 -12.39
C ASN A 123 21.07 31.51 -12.24
N ARG A 124 21.97 31.23 -11.29
CA ARG A 124 23.20 32.00 -11.10
C ARG A 124 24.15 31.85 -12.29
N SER A 125 24.29 30.65 -12.83
CA SER A 125 25.10 30.38 -14.02
C SER A 125 24.58 31.14 -15.24
N ARG A 126 23.25 31.21 -15.43
CA ARG A 126 22.63 31.89 -16.59
C ARG A 126 22.39 33.38 -16.36
N ARG A 127 22.73 33.94 -15.20
CA ARG A 127 22.45 35.35 -14.86
C ARG A 127 23.14 36.34 -15.80
N ALA A 128 24.29 35.94 -16.36
CA ALA A 128 25.03 36.73 -17.34
C ALA A 128 24.62 36.42 -18.80
N ASP A 129 23.76 35.42 -19.02
CA ASP A 129 23.36 35.02 -20.36
C ASP A 129 22.30 35.98 -20.91
N ILE A 130 22.56 36.51 -22.11
CA ILE A 130 21.61 37.37 -22.83
C ILE A 130 21.11 36.60 -24.06
N ARG A 131 19.78 36.41 -24.15
CA ARG A 131 19.16 35.78 -25.32
C ARG A 131 18.58 36.82 -26.25
N ILE A 132 19.16 36.95 -27.43
CA ILE A 132 18.71 37.88 -28.48
C ILE A 132 17.81 37.12 -29.45
N LYS A 133 16.55 37.57 -29.61
CA LYS A 133 15.56 36.99 -30.54
C LYS A 133 15.36 37.92 -31.75
N GLY A 134 14.89 37.36 -32.86
CA GLY A 134 14.60 38.14 -34.08
C GLY A 134 15.82 38.45 -34.96
N VAL A 135 16.97 37.83 -34.68
CA VAL A 135 18.17 37.97 -35.53
C VAL A 135 17.94 37.19 -36.84
N LEU A 136 17.83 37.92 -37.96
CA LEU A 136 17.62 37.33 -39.28
C LEU A 136 18.75 36.35 -39.63
N LEU A 137 18.39 35.12 -40.00
CA LEU A 137 19.33 34.04 -40.29
C LEU A 137 20.34 34.42 -41.39
N GLN A 138 19.85 35.15 -42.40
CA GLN A 138 20.63 35.58 -43.57
C GLN A 138 21.60 36.73 -43.26
N ALA A 139 21.30 37.55 -42.24
CA ALA A 139 22.17 38.65 -41.81
C ALA A 139 23.39 38.19 -41.01
N THR A 140 23.38 36.94 -40.54
CA THR A 140 24.44 36.34 -39.71
C THR A 140 25.23 35.27 -40.46
N GLY A 141 25.33 35.36 -41.79
CA GLY A 141 26.19 34.49 -42.62
C GLY A 141 27.71 34.66 -42.37
N GLY A 142 28.10 35.18 -41.20
CA GLY A 142 29.47 35.48 -40.80
C GLY A 142 29.64 35.42 -39.27
N ASN A 143 30.81 35.83 -38.78
CA ASN A 143 31.25 35.74 -37.39
C ASN A 143 30.21 36.32 -36.39
N LEU A 144 29.55 35.43 -35.62
CA LEU A 144 28.53 35.78 -34.63
C LEU A 144 29.05 36.74 -33.56
N GLU A 145 30.32 36.59 -33.17
CA GLU A 145 30.96 37.41 -32.16
C GLU A 145 31.11 38.86 -32.63
N GLU A 146 31.52 39.06 -33.89
CA GLU A 146 31.67 40.38 -34.50
C GLU A 146 30.30 41.08 -34.63
N ASN A 147 29.29 40.36 -35.12
CA ASN A 147 27.94 40.90 -35.25
C ASN A 147 27.34 41.28 -33.88
N THR A 148 27.56 40.46 -32.86
CA THR A 148 27.10 40.73 -31.50
C THR A 148 27.83 41.94 -30.90
N SER A 149 29.13 42.05 -31.13
CA SER A 149 29.94 43.19 -30.70
C SER A 149 29.47 44.51 -31.34
N ARG A 150 29.20 44.49 -32.65
CA ARG A 150 28.65 45.66 -33.38
C ARG A 150 27.27 46.05 -32.85
N LEU A 151 26.40 45.08 -32.58
CA LEU A 151 25.09 45.32 -32.00
C LEU A 151 25.21 46.02 -30.64
N PHE A 152 26.04 45.50 -29.73
CA PHE A 152 26.26 46.12 -28.43
C PHE A 152 26.85 47.51 -28.55
N HIS A 153 27.80 47.74 -29.45
CA HIS A 153 28.33 49.08 -29.69
C HIS A 153 27.25 50.07 -30.17
N HIS A 154 26.28 49.60 -30.96
CA HIS A 154 25.20 50.45 -31.46
C HIS A 154 24.11 50.75 -30.42
N ILE A 155 23.77 49.80 -29.56
CA ILE A 155 22.69 49.96 -28.55
C ILE A 155 23.20 50.55 -27.23
N ALA A 156 24.48 50.38 -26.92
CA ALA A 156 25.11 50.80 -25.68
C ALA A 156 26.25 51.80 -25.95
N GLN A 157 25.94 52.86 -26.71
CA GLN A 157 26.90 53.89 -27.13
C GLN A 157 27.53 54.63 -25.94
N ASP A 158 26.81 54.72 -24.83
CA ASP A 158 27.26 55.38 -23.60
C ASP A 158 28.15 54.47 -22.72
N LEU A 159 28.26 53.18 -23.05
CA LEU A 159 29.17 52.27 -22.36
C LEU A 159 30.56 52.31 -23.02
N ALA A 160 31.59 52.52 -22.21
CA ALA A 160 32.97 52.47 -22.68
C ALA A 160 33.25 51.13 -23.40
N PRO A 161 33.95 51.13 -24.56
CA PRO A 161 34.16 49.93 -25.38
C PRO A 161 34.80 48.74 -24.65
N HIS A 162 35.58 49.00 -23.60
CA HIS A 162 36.25 47.96 -22.79
C HIS A 162 35.37 47.36 -21.69
N LYS A 163 34.11 47.80 -21.58
CA LYS A 163 33.22 47.42 -20.47
C LYS A 163 32.36 46.19 -20.77
N ILE A 164 32.26 45.78 -22.04
CA ILE A 164 31.47 44.61 -22.45
C ILE A 164 32.45 43.53 -22.91
N VAL A 165 32.60 42.49 -22.09
CA VAL A 165 33.38 41.29 -22.42
C VAL A 165 32.39 40.19 -22.76
N ILE A 166 32.53 39.60 -23.95
CA ILE A 166 31.69 38.52 -24.42
C ILE A 166 32.50 37.22 -24.27
N GLU A 167 32.13 36.38 -23.32
CA GLU A 167 32.85 35.11 -23.09
C GLU A 167 32.50 34.05 -24.14
N ARG A 168 31.23 33.97 -24.54
CA ARG A 168 30.75 32.99 -25.52
C ARG A 168 29.52 33.51 -26.26
N VAL A 169 29.49 33.30 -27.58
CA VAL A 169 28.29 33.51 -28.41
C VAL A 169 27.97 32.24 -29.18
N HIS A 170 26.71 31.84 -29.15
CA HIS A 170 26.21 30.73 -29.95
C HIS A 170 24.73 30.91 -30.26
N ARG A 171 24.25 30.20 -31.28
CA ARG A 171 22.81 30.08 -31.51
C ARG A 171 22.24 29.05 -30.55
N ALA A 172 21.12 29.38 -29.91
CA ALA A 172 20.33 28.40 -29.19
C ALA A 172 19.68 27.45 -30.21
N GLY A 173 19.94 26.15 -30.06
CA GLY A 173 19.27 25.08 -30.81
C GLY A 173 17.82 24.85 -30.38
#